data_AF-A0A150IYH9-F1
#
_entry.id   AF-A0A150IYH9-F1
#
_cell.length_a   1.000
_cell.length_b   1.000
_cell.length_c   1.000
_cell.angle_alpha   90.00
_cell.angle_beta   90.00
_cell.angle_gamma   90.00
#
_symmetry.space_group_name_H-M   'P 1'
#
loop_
_entity.id
_entity.type
_entity.pdbx_description
1 polymer ?
#
loop_
_entity_poly.entity_id
_entity_poly.type
_entity_poly.pdbx_seq_one_letter_code
_entity_poly.pdbx_strand_id
1 'polypeptide(L)'
;MGIDCSCTCTPYLVGNRPNCGEHVAWSESSAVSFANSVLGAKSNREGGPSSLASSIIGKTPNYGLHLGQNRKAGIIIDVKAKIKSFSDVGALGNYVGSIIGSKIPYFKNLDLDSDKLKSLGATMAASGSVALYHVEGLTPEYSKAIDDDIEKIEVGKEEIEESKCKLNTSDDIDLICIGCPHCSVGEVKEALEIFKKEDRSFKGDIWICTSRYVKNELQRTGIAQEVEKYAKLLADTCMVVTPIEEMYEKTATNSGKAAIYLPSLCKQKVRFGDLESLIRDFK
;
A
#
# COMPACT_ATOMS: atom_id res chain seq x y z
N MET A 1 1.48 -16.26 25.86
CA MET A 1 1.67 -16.41 24.40
C MET A 1 2.61 -15.36 23.79
N GLY A 2 3.07 -14.32 24.52
CA GLY A 2 4.03 -13.36 23.96
C GLY A 2 3.52 -12.57 22.74
N ILE A 3 2.19 -12.42 22.62
CA ILE A 3 1.54 -11.75 21.49
C ILE A 3 1.65 -10.24 21.73
N ASP A 4 2.20 -9.53 20.75
CA ASP A 4 2.17 -8.08 20.71
C ASP A 4 0.92 -7.59 19.97
N CYS A 5 0.07 -6.83 20.66
CA CYS A 5 -1.15 -6.24 20.11
C CYS A 5 -0.83 -4.97 19.33
N SER A 6 -0.12 -5.13 18.20
CA SER A 6 0.34 -4.03 17.35
C SER A 6 -0.72 -3.43 16.43
N CYS A 7 -1.84 -4.14 16.21
CA CYS A 7 -3.05 -3.65 15.54
C CYS A 7 -2.77 -2.90 14.22
N THR A 8 -1.82 -3.38 13.41
CA THR A 8 -1.41 -2.72 12.17
C THR A 8 -1.37 -3.66 10.98
N CYS A 9 -1.75 -3.14 9.80
CA CYS A 9 -1.57 -3.82 8.51
C CYS A 9 -0.13 -3.72 7.97
N THR A 10 0.76 -3.00 8.67
CA THR A 10 2.17 -2.80 8.30
C THR A 10 3.12 -3.32 9.39
N PRO A 11 3.09 -4.63 9.71
CA PRO A 11 3.86 -5.22 10.83
C PRO A 11 5.38 -5.00 10.70
N TYR A 12 5.87 -4.90 9.46
CA TYR A 12 7.28 -4.62 9.13
C TYR A 12 7.75 -3.19 9.44
N LEU A 13 6.84 -2.27 9.72
CA LEU A 13 7.17 -0.92 10.23
C LEU A 13 7.31 -0.89 11.75
N VAL A 14 6.91 -1.95 12.44
CA VAL A 14 6.87 -2.01 13.92
C VAL A 14 7.72 -3.16 14.48
N GLY A 15 8.75 -3.56 13.74
CA GLY A 15 9.77 -4.53 14.18
C GLY A 15 9.56 -5.97 13.73
N ASN A 16 8.38 -6.36 13.24
CA ASN A 16 8.17 -7.68 12.65
C ASN A 16 8.65 -7.71 11.19
N ARG A 17 9.98 -7.70 11.04
CA ARG A 17 10.69 -7.60 9.75
C ARG A 17 11.55 -8.86 9.55
N PRO A 18 10.99 -9.94 8.96
CA PRO A 18 11.73 -11.17 8.67
C PRO A 18 12.89 -10.92 7.70
N ASN A 19 13.91 -11.77 7.79
CA ASN A 19 15.04 -11.77 6.87
C ASN A 19 14.66 -12.39 5.51
N CYS A 20 15.43 -12.04 4.48
CA CYS A 20 15.28 -12.63 3.16
C CYS A 20 15.41 -14.17 3.23
N GLY A 21 14.46 -14.88 2.62
CA GLY A 21 14.37 -16.34 2.62
C GLY A 21 13.60 -16.94 3.80
N GLU A 22 13.29 -16.20 4.85
CA GLU A 22 12.50 -16.70 5.98
C GLU A 22 11.04 -16.96 5.58
N HIS A 23 10.45 -18.00 6.17
CA HIS A 23 9.07 -18.38 5.91
C HIS A 23 8.15 -17.78 6.99
N VAL A 24 7.15 -17.01 6.56
CA VAL A 24 6.15 -16.40 7.43
C VAL A 24 4.75 -16.72 6.94
N ALA A 25 3.76 -16.62 7.83
CA ALA A 25 2.35 -16.81 7.51
C ALA A 25 1.58 -15.54 7.87
N TRP A 26 1.39 -14.65 6.89
CA TRP A 26 0.68 -13.38 7.08
C TRP A 26 -0.66 -13.37 6.33
N SER A 27 -1.67 -12.76 6.94
CA SER A 27 -3.03 -12.71 6.36
C SER A 27 -3.40 -11.43 5.68
N GLU A 28 -2.69 -10.36 5.98
CA GLU A 28 -2.95 -9.07 5.36
C GLU A 28 -2.30 -9.04 3.96
N SER A 29 -3.10 -8.78 2.92
CA SER A 29 -2.67 -8.97 1.52
C SER A 29 -1.54 -8.04 1.09
N SER A 30 -1.51 -6.79 1.56
CA SER A 30 -0.41 -5.86 1.27
C SER A 30 0.87 -6.22 2.01
N ALA A 31 0.78 -6.75 3.22
CA ALA A 31 1.90 -7.20 4.02
C ALA A 31 2.51 -8.45 3.41
N VAL A 32 1.70 -9.39 2.90
CA VAL A 32 2.18 -10.54 2.13
C VAL A 32 2.97 -10.07 0.90
N SER A 33 2.41 -9.12 0.13
CA SER A 33 3.09 -8.54 -1.03
C SER A 33 4.42 -7.88 -0.66
N PHE A 34 4.45 -7.11 0.44
CA PHE A 34 5.67 -6.49 0.95
C PHE A 34 6.70 -7.51 1.46
N ALA A 35 6.27 -8.53 2.19
CA ALA A 35 7.13 -9.60 2.69
C ALA A 35 7.82 -10.33 1.54
N ASN A 36 7.05 -10.71 0.52
CA ASN A 36 7.58 -11.42 -0.63
C ASN A 36 8.52 -10.55 -1.47
N SER A 37 8.09 -9.35 -1.84
CA SER A 37 8.81 -8.53 -2.82
C SER A 37 9.92 -7.68 -2.21
N VAL A 38 9.65 -7.03 -1.07
CA VAL A 38 10.56 -6.03 -0.49
C VAL A 38 11.51 -6.65 0.52
N LEU A 39 11.03 -7.59 1.35
CA LEU A 39 11.87 -8.28 2.33
C LEU A 39 12.54 -9.54 1.76
N GLY A 40 12.01 -10.10 0.66
CA GLY A 40 12.44 -11.40 0.15
C GLY A 40 12.06 -12.56 1.09
N ALA A 41 11.17 -12.33 2.06
CA ALA A 41 10.57 -13.38 2.86
C ALA A 41 9.57 -14.17 2.01
N LYS A 42 9.06 -15.27 2.58
CA LYS A 42 8.22 -16.23 1.85
C LYS A 42 6.91 -16.42 2.58
N SER A 43 5.82 -15.99 1.96
CA SER A 43 4.46 -16.18 2.48
C SER A 43 3.50 -16.42 1.33
N ASN A 44 2.52 -17.30 1.53
CA ASN A 44 1.30 -17.26 0.71
C ASN A 44 0.35 -16.17 1.23
N ARG A 45 -0.75 -15.97 0.51
CA ARG A 45 -1.87 -15.16 0.98
C ARG A 45 -2.71 -15.98 1.97
N GLU A 46 -2.25 -16.07 3.21
CA GLU A 46 -2.85 -16.93 4.22
C GLU A 46 -4.17 -16.37 4.75
N GLY A 47 -5.16 -17.22 5.00
CA GLY A 47 -6.35 -16.81 5.76
C GLY A 47 -6.02 -16.57 7.23
N GLY A 48 -6.82 -15.74 7.92
CA GLY A 48 -6.66 -15.48 9.37
C GLY A 48 -6.56 -16.74 10.24
N PRO A 49 -7.38 -17.78 10.03
CA PRO A 49 -7.25 -19.04 10.75
C PRO A 49 -5.92 -19.77 10.49
N SER A 50 -5.42 -19.75 9.25
CA SER A 50 -4.16 -20.41 8.86
C SER A 50 -2.94 -19.73 9.46
N SER A 51 -2.91 -18.39 9.42
CA SER A 51 -1.83 -17.61 10.04
C SER A 51 -1.83 -17.76 11.57
N LEU A 52 -3.00 -17.76 12.21
CA LEU A 52 -3.12 -18.01 13.65
C LEU A 52 -2.61 -19.40 14.01
N ALA A 53 -3.06 -20.46 13.31
CA ALA A 53 -2.57 -21.81 13.53
C ALA A 53 -1.03 -21.88 13.36
N SER A 54 -0.49 -21.26 12.30
CA SER A 54 0.94 -21.20 12.06
C SER A 54 1.71 -20.49 13.17
N SER A 55 1.14 -19.42 13.75
CA SER A 55 1.74 -18.69 14.87
C SER A 55 1.80 -19.53 16.16
N ILE A 56 0.86 -20.46 16.35
CA ILE A 56 0.83 -21.34 17.53
C ILE A 56 1.82 -22.48 17.40
N ILE A 57 1.87 -23.14 16.23
CA ILE A 57 2.71 -24.33 16.02
C ILE A 57 4.13 -23.99 15.53
N GLY A 58 4.39 -22.75 15.13
CA GLY A 58 5.68 -22.30 14.57
C GLY A 58 5.99 -22.91 13.20
N LYS A 59 4.98 -23.32 12.44
CA LYS A 59 5.11 -23.96 11.12
C LYS A 59 4.00 -23.48 10.19
N THR A 60 4.33 -23.31 8.91
CA THR A 60 3.36 -23.04 7.84
C THR A 60 3.51 -24.11 6.74
N PRO A 61 2.45 -24.52 6.04
CA PRO A 61 2.56 -25.47 4.94
C PRO A 61 3.52 -24.99 3.84
N ASN A 62 4.42 -25.87 3.39
CA ASN A 62 5.44 -25.53 2.38
C ASN A 62 4.91 -25.72 0.95
N TYR A 63 4.14 -24.74 0.46
CA TYR A 63 3.59 -24.73 -0.89
C TYR A 63 3.52 -23.31 -1.46
N GLY A 64 3.12 -23.18 -2.73
CA GLY A 64 2.91 -21.87 -3.36
C GLY A 64 4.19 -21.04 -3.36
N LEU A 65 4.12 -19.80 -2.88
CA LEU A 65 5.22 -18.85 -2.86
C LEU A 65 6.31 -19.16 -1.82
N HIS A 66 6.13 -20.20 -0.99
CA HIS A 66 7.24 -20.76 -0.21
C HIS A 66 8.25 -21.49 -1.09
N LEU A 67 7.83 -22.00 -2.25
CA LEU A 67 8.67 -22.74 -3.19
C LEU A 67 9.34 -21.79 -4.17
N GLY A 68 10.67 -21.90 -4.31
CA GLY A 68 11.46 -21.00 -5.18
C GLY A 68 11.02 -21.03 -6.64
N GLN A 69 10.63 -22.19 -7.18
CA GLN A 69 10.17 -22.31 -8.56
C GLN A 69 8.88 -21.51 -8.85
N ASN A 70 8.04 -21.26 -7.85
CA ASN A 70 6.76 -20.58 -8.01
C ASN A 70 6.87 -19.05 -7.90
N ARG A 71 8.10 -18.52 -7.76
CA ARG A 71 8.37 -17.10 -7.54
C ARG A 71 8.88 -16.39 -8.79
N LYS A 72 8.93 -17.10 -9.92
CA LYS A 72 9.38 -16.62 -11.21
C LYS A 72 8.37 -15.65 -11.82
N ALA A 73 8.87 -14.60 -12.44
CA ALA A 73 8.07 -13.62 -13.14
C ALA A 73 7.41 -14.26 -14.37
N GLY A 74 6.13 -13.98 -14.57
CA GLY A 74 5.39 -14.41 -15.75
C GLY A 74 5.20 -13.30 -16.79
N ILE A 75 5.62 -12.07 -16.48
CA ILE A 75 5.44 -10.91 -17.36
C ILE A 75 6.42 -9.78 -16.97
N ILE A 76 6.98 -9.10 -17.97
CA ILE A 76 7.76 -7.87 -17.81
C ILE A 76 6.84 -6.66 -18.03
N ILE A 77 6.86 -5.75 -17.06
CA ILE A 77 6.24 -4.44 -17.13
C ILE A 77 7.35 -3.41 -17.34
N ASP A 78 7.49 -2.90 -18.56
CA ASP A 78 8.46 -1.86 -18.91
C ASP A 78 7.82 -0.48 -18.78
N VAL A 79 8.13 0.20 -17.67
CA VAL A 79 7.49 1.47 -17.33
C VAL A 79 8.16 2.61 -18.11
N LYS A 80 7.40 3.22 -19.03
CA LYS A 80 7.83 4.39 -19.81
C LYS A 80 7.41 5.71 -19.17
N ALA A 81 6.41 5.69 -18.29
CA ALA A 81 5.95 6.84 -17.55
C ALA A 81 6.89 7.22 -16.39
N LYS A 82 6.93 8.50 -16.06
CA LYS A 82 7.65 8.97 -14.86
C LYS A 82 6.74 8.82 -13.63
N ILE A 83 7.01 7.82 -12.80
CA ILE A 83 6.29 7.57 -11.55
C ILE A 83 6.95 8.37 -10.42
N LYS A 84 6.22 9.30 -9.80
CA LYS A 84 6.77 10.11 -8.70
C LYS A 84 5.95 10.02 -7.43
N SER A 85 4.63 10.15 -7.55
CA SER A 85 3.74 10.31 -6.40
C SER A 85 3.12 8.98 -5.96
N PHE A 86 2.51 8.98 -4.77
CA PHE A 86 1.73 7.83 -4.31
C PHE A 86 0.52 7.54 -5.23
N SER A 87 -0.07 8.56 -5.85
CA SER A 87 -1.19 8.33 -6.76
C SER A 87 -0.74 7.74 -8.10
N ASP A 88 0.45 8.11 -8.62
CA ASP A 88 1.05 7.45 -9.78
C ASP A 88 1.31 5.97 -9.50
N VAL A 89 1.87 5.67 -8.32
CA VAL A 89 2.15 4.30 -7.88
C VAL A 89 0.87 3.49 -7.71
N GLY A 90 -0.17 4.07 -7.10
CA GLY A 90 -1.49 3.45 -6.98
C GLY A 90 -2.11 3.18 -8.35
N ALA A 91 -2.05 4.15 -9.27
CA ALA A 91 -2.55 3.98 -10.63
C ALA A 91 -1.81 2.88 -11.40
N LEU A 92 -0.48 2.83 -11.32
CA LEU A 92 0.33 1.75 -11.91
C LEU A 92 -0.07 0.39 -11.33
N GLY A 93 -0.16 0.28 -10.00
CA GLY A 93 -0.56 -0.96 -9.35
C GLY A 93 -1.97 -1.40 -9.70
N ASN A 94 -2.90 -0.45 -9.84
CA ASN A 94 -4.27 -0.75 -10.26
C ASN A 94 -4.33 -1.26 -11.70
N TYR A 95 -3.65 -0.58 -12.64
CA TYR A 95 -3.58 -0.99 -14.04
C TYR A 95 -2.98 -2.39 -14.18
N VAL A 96 -1.76 -2.59 -13.65
CA VAL A 96 -1.04 -3.86 -13.76
C VAL A 96 -1.82 -4.97 -13.07
N GLY A 97 -2.28 -4.76 -11.84
CA GLY A 97 -3.05 -5.78 -11.11
C GLY A 97 -4.34 -6.18 -11.84
N SER A 98 -4.97 -5.26 -12.59
CA SER A 98 -6.20 -5.57 -13.34
C SER A 98 -5.97 -6.40 -14.60
N ILE A 99 -4.77 -6.39 -15.18
CA ILE A 99 -4.50 -7.03 -16.49
C ILE A 99 -3.65 -8.31 -16.41
N ILE A 100 -2.85 -8.50 -15.35
CA ILE A 100 -1.86 -9.59 -15.32
C ILE A 100 -2.45 -10.95 -14.89
N GLY A 101 -3.68 -10.98 -14.38
CA GLY A 101 -4.31 -12.20 -13.86
C GLY A 101 -3.50 -12.81 -12.71
N SER A 102 -3.07 -14.07 -12.86
CA SER A 102 -2.29 -14.80 -11.86
C SER A 102 -0.78 -14.69 -12.03
N LYS A 103 -0.29 -13.93 -13.03
CA LYS A 103 1.15 -13.79 -13.31
C LYS A 103 1.84 -12.92 -12.26
N ILE A 104 3.11 -13.24 -11.98
CA ILE A 104 3.99 -12.40 -11.15
C ILE A 104 4.64 -11.34 -12.05
N PRO A 105 4.44 -10.03 -11.79
CA PRO A 105 5.03 -8.98 -12.62
C PRO A 105 6.49 -8.70 -12.22
N TYR A 106 7.32 -8.47 -13.24
CA TYR A 106 8.67 -7.93 -13.11
C TYR A 106 8.71 -6.52 -13.69
N PHE A 107 8.99 -5.52 -12.87
CA PHE A 107 9.04 -4.13 -13.30
C PHE A 107 10.46 -3.71 -13.70
N LYS A 108 10.55 -3.06 -14.86
CA LYS A 108 11.74 -2.33 -15.33
C LYS A 108 11.49 -0.83 -15.31
N ASN A 109 12.57 -0.06 -15.22
CA ASN A 109 12.54 1.41 -15.27
C ASN A 109 11.70 2.07 -14.16
N LEU A 110 11.76 1.51 -12.96
CA LEU A 110 11.18 2.08 -11.74
C LEU A 110 12.26 2.39 -10.71
N ASP A 111 12.16 3.57 -10.10
CA ASP A 111 12.98 4.00 -8.97
C ASP A 111 12.03 4.45 -7.85
N LEU A 112 11.84 3.59 -6.85
CA LEU A 112 10.86 3.77 -5.78
C LEU A 112 11.50 3.50 -4.42
N ASP A 113 11.17 4.32 -3.44
CA ASP A 113 11.49 4.05 -2.04
C ASP A 113 10.63 2.91 -1.45
N SER A 114 10.96 2.49 -0.23
CA SER A 114 10.27 1.40 0.45
C SER A 114 8.77 1.67 0.67
N ASP A 115 8.34 2.91 0.86
CA ASP A 115 6.94 3.24 1.10
C ASP A 115 6.12 3.21 -0.20
N LYS A 116 6.73 3.62 -1.32
CA LYS A 116 6.14 3.47 -2.64
C LYS A 116 6.10 2.02 -3.10
N LEU A 117 7.13 1.22 -2.81
CA LEU A 117 7.08 -0.24 -3.04
C LEU A 117 5.91 -0.86 -2.25
N LYS A 118 5.75 -0.50 -0.97
CA LYS A 118 4.59 -0.89 -0.16
C LYS A 118 3.27 -0.50 -0.83
N SER A 119 3.13 0.74 -1.30
CA SER A 119 1.91 1.21 -1.97
C SER A 119 1.61 0.46 -3.28
N LEU A 120 2.66 0.17 -4.07
CA LEU A 120 2.57 -0.59 -5.32
C LEU A 120 2.02 -2.00 -5.06
N GLY A 121 2.67 -2.74 -4.15
CA GLY A 121 2.24 -4.08 -3.76
C GLY A 121 0.85 -4.10 -3.15
N ALA A 122 0.52 -3.11 -2.32
CA ALA A 122 -0.79 -2.98 -1.70
C ALA A 122 -1.90 -2.78 -2.73
N THR A 123 -1.67 -1.95 -3.74
CA THR A 123 -2.68 -1.68 -4.77
C THR A 123 -2.85 -2.88 -5.69
N MET A 124 -1.76 -3.53 -6.14
CA MET A 124 -1.87 -4.76 -6.95
C MET A 124 -2.50 -5.92 -6.18
N ALA A 125 -2.28 -6.03 -4.88
CA ALA A 125 -2.94 -7.02 -4.03
C ALA A 125 -4.46 -6.78 -3.95
N ALA A 126 -4.89 -5.52 -4.03
CA ALA A 126 -6.31 -5.14 -4.00
C ALA A 126 -7.00 -5.30 -5.36
N SER A 127 -6.36 -4.89 -6.46
CA SER A 127 -6.94 -4.97 -7.82
C SER A 127 -6.81 -6.36 -8.44
N GLY A 128 -5.69 -7.06 -8.20
CA GLY A 128 -5.30 -8.26 -8.93
C GLY A 128 -4.91 -9.46 -8.06
N SER A 129 -5.04 -9.37 -6.74
CA SER A 129 -4.59 -10.44 -5.81
C SER A 129 -3.10 -10.79 -5.90
N VAL A 130 -2.27 -9.84 -6.36
CA VAL A 130 -0.83 -10.04 -6.56
C VAL A 130 -0.10 -10.09 -5.21
N ALA A 131 0.45 -11.27 -4.89
CA ALA A 131 1.14 -11.54 -3.63
C ALA A 131 2.67 -11.45 -3.71
N LEU A 132 3.23 -11.33 -4.92
CA LEU A 132 4.66 -11.17 -5.17
C LEU A 132 4.84 -10.39 -6.48
N TYR A 133 5.84 -9.52 -6.52
CA TYR A 133 6.30 -8.79 -7.68
C TYR A 133 7.81 -8.55 -7.55
N HIS A 134 8.47 -8.26 -8.66
CA HIS A 134 9.90 -7.96 -8.69
C HIS A 134 10.12 -6.58 -9.29
N VAL A 135 11.08 -5.82 -8.78
CA VAL A 135 11.52 -4.54 -9.37
C VAL A 135 13.02 -4.59 -9.55
N GLU A 136 13.45 -4.39 -10.80
CA GLU A 136 14.86 -4.44 -11.19
C GLU A 136 15.72 -3.53 -10.33
N GLY A 137 16.76 -4.09 -9.72
CA GLY A 137 17.69 -3.36 -8.85
C GLY A 137 17.17 -3.01 -7.44
N LEU A 138 15.88 -3.22 -7.13
CA LEU A 138 15.29 -2.85 -5.83
C LEU A 138 14.86 -4.05 -4.98
N THR A 139 14.20 -5.06 -5.57
CA THR A 139 13.69 -6.22 -4.82
C THR A 139 14.74 -7.33 -4.73
N PRO A 140 14.95 -8.03 -3.59
CA PRO A 140 16.08 -8.95 -3.40
C PRO A 140 16.23 -10.06 -4.45
N GLU A 141 15.11 -10.56 -5.00
CA GLU A 141 15.09 -11.69 -5.93
C GLU A 141 15.21 -11.29 -7.41
N TYR A 142 15.31 -9.99 -7.74
CA TYR A 142 15.18 -9.48 -9.12
C TYR A 142 16.09 -10.22 -10.12
N SER A 143 17.36 -10.43 -9.76
CA SER A 143 18.36 -11.03 -10.65
C SER A 143 18.08 -12.49 -11.05
N LYS A 144 17.21 -13.18 -10.31
CA LYS A 144 16.85 -14.59 -10.54
C LYS A 144 15.36 -14.75 -10.86
N ALA A 145 14.62 -13.65 -10.94
CA ALA A 145 13.17 -13.68 -11.09
C ALA A 145 12.72 -13.97 -12.52
N ILE A 146 13.53 -13.63 -13.52
CA ILE A 146 13.23 -13.84 -14.93
C ILE A 146 13.78 -15.19 -15.39
N ASP A 147 12.96 -15.94 -16.10
CA ASP A 147 13.37 -17.08 -16.93
C ASP A 147 13.38 -16.65 -18.42
N ASP A 148 13.84 -17.53 -19.31
CA ASP A 148 13.91 -17.23 -20.73
C ASP A 148 12.50 -17.06 -21.36
N ASP A 149 12.37 -16.08 -22.26
CA ASP A 149 11.18 -15.81 -23.08
C ASP A 149 9.87 -15.53 -22.31
N ILE A 150 9.83 -14.40 -21.60
CA ILE A 150 8.63 -13.90 -20.92
C ILE A 150 7.99 -12.73 -21.65
N GLU A 151 6.65 -12.70 -21.66
CA GLU A 151 5.85 -11.64 -22.26
C GLU A 151 6.23 -10.27 -21.70
N LYS A 152 6.19 -9.24 -22.56
CA LYS A 152 6.50 -7.85 -22.20
C LYS A 152 5.33 -6.92 -22.54
N ILE A 153 4.94 -6.10 -21.58
CA ILE A 153 3.98 -5.00 -21.74
C ILE A 153 4.68 -3.68 -21.41
N GLU A 154 4.47 -2.67 -22.25
CA GLU A 154 4.92 -1.32 -21.97
C GLU A 154 3.80 -0.52 -21.31
N VAL A 155 4.13 0.23 -20.26
CA VAL A 155 3.16 1.05 -19.52
C VAL A 155 3.59 2.50 -19.62
N GLY A 156 2.84 3.27 -20.40
CA GLY A 156 3.07 4.68 -20.66
C GLY A 156 2.22 5.58 -19.76
N LYS A 157 2.21 6.87 -20.10
CA LYS A 157 1.46 7.88 -19.35
C LYS A 157 -0.05 7.68 -19.49
N GLU A 158 -0.51 7.23 -20.66
CA GLU A 158 -1.92 7.05 -20.97
C GLU A 158 -2.57 6.02 -20.03
N GLU A 159 -1.92 4.87 -19.85
CA GLU A 159 -2.40 3.80 -18.96
C GLU A 159 -2.48 4.27 -17.49
N ILE A 160 -1.51 5.08 -17.05
CA ILE A 160 -1.48 5.65 -15.70
C ILE A 160 -2.64 6.63 -15.50
N GLU A 161 -2.87 7.55 -16.43
CA GLU A 161 -3.95 8.53 -16.33
C GLU A 161 -5.33 7.88 -16.45
N GLU A 162 -5.50 6.91 -17.36
CA GLU A 162 -6.75 6.14 -17.45
C GLU A 162 -7.04 5.39 -16.14
N SER A 163 -6.01 4.80 -15.54
CA SER A 163 -6.13 4.12 -14.25
C SER A 163 -6.49 5.08 -13.11
N LYS A 164 -5.93 6.29 -13.07
CA LYS A 164 -6.33 7.35 -12.12
C LYS A 164 -7.80 7.71 -12.28
N CYS A 165 -8.29 7.85 -13.52
CA CYS A 165 -9.70 8.13 -13.79
C CYS A 165 -10.59 6.99 -13.29
N LYS A 166 -10.23 5.73 -13.52
CA LYS A 166 -10.98 4.55 -13.05
C LYS A 166 -11.06 4.44 -11.52
N LEU A 167 -10.07 4.97 -10.80
CA LEU A 167 -10.04 4.99 -9.33
C LEU A 167 -10.86 6.15 -8.73
N ASN A 168 -11.29 7.13 -9.54
CA ASN A 168 -12.18 8.20 -9.10
C ASN A 168 -13.65 7.82 -9.32
N THR A 169 -14.50 8.07 -8.33
CA THR A 169 -15.96 7.93 -8.44
C THR A 169 -16.70 9.23 -8.07
N SER A 170 -16.01 10.26 -7.59
CA SER A 170 -16.56 11.61 -7.38
C SER A 170 -15.46 12.67 -7.35
N ASP A 171 -15.82 13.90 -7.74
CA ASP A 171 -14.95 15.09 -7.62
C ASP A 171 -15.09 15.81 -6.27
N ASP A 172 -16.20 15.58 -5.55
CA ASP A 172 -16.46 16.20 -4.26
C ASP A 172 -15.70 15.50 -3.13
N ILE A 173 -15.39 16.24 -2.07
CA ILE A 173 -14.61 15.74 -0.92
C ILE A 173 -15.26 16.20 0.39
N ASP A 174 -15.62 15.24 1.25
CA ASP A 174 -16.06 15.51 2.63
C ASP A 174 -14.94 15.23 3.64
N LEU A 175 -14.09 14.25 3.34
CA LEU A 175 -12.98 13.78 4.16
C LEU A 175 -11.75 13.53 3.27
N ILE A 176 -10.57 14.00 3.67
CA ILE A 176 -9.29 13.48 3.13
C ILE A 176 -8.78 12.40 4.08
N CYS A 177 -8.49 11.21 3.57
CA CYS A 177 -8.01 10.10 4.38
C CYS A 177 -6.86 9.35 3.71
N ILE A 178 -5.70 9.30 4.37
CA ILE A 178 -4.50 8.59 3.91
C ILE A 178 -4.07 7.54 4.93
N GLY A 179 -3.27 6.55 4.50
CA GLY A 179 -2.79 5.48 5.37
C GLY A 179 -3.52 4.14 5.20
N CYS A 180 -3.72 3.70 3.96
CA CYS A 180 -4.05 2.32 3.64
C CYS A 180 -3.11 1.78 2.56
N PRO A 181 -2.04 1.05 2.90
CA PRO A 181 -1.68 0.59 4.25
C PRO A 181 -1.27 1.73 5.20
N HIS A 182 -1.27 1.46 6.50
CA HIS A 182 -0.91 2.44 7.54
C HIS A 182 0.38 3.19 7.23
N CYS A 183 0.35 4.52 7.43
CA CYS A 183 1.46 5.40 7.14
C CYS A 183 2.69 5.08 7.99
N SER A 184 3.87 5.16 7.37
CA SER A 184 5.17 5.21 8.02
C SER A 184 5.43 6.59 8.62
N VAL A 185 6.49 6.70 9.44
CA VAL A 185 6.99 8.01 9.90
C VAL A 185 7.34 8.93 8.72
N GLY A 186 7.89 8.37 7.63
CA GLY A 186 8.27 9.10 6.43
C GLY A 186 7.06 9.70 5.72
N GLU A 187 6.01 8.91 5.51
CA GLU A 187 4.77 9.38 4.87
C GLU A 187 4.06 10.45 5.70
N VAL A 188 4.05 10.32 7.04
CA VAL A 188 3.48 11.36 7.92
C VAL A 188 4.28 12.65 7.84
N LYS A 189 5.62 12.57 7.77
CA LYS A 189 6.48 13.75 7.57
C LYS A 189 6.23 14.41 6.22
N GLU A 190 6.10 13.63 5.15
CA GLU A 190 5.79 14.16 3.81
C GLU A 190 4.44 14.89 3.81
N ALA A 191 3.41 14.32 4.45
CA ALA A 191 2.11 14.97 4.62
C ALA A 191 2.23 16.29 5.40
N LEU A 192 3.02 16.32 6.48
CA LEU A 192 3.26 17.55 7.26
C LEU A 192 3.90 18.66 6.42
N GLU A 193 4.89 18.34 5.59
CA GLU A 193 5.54 19.32 4.73
C GLU A 193 4.58 19.89 3.69
N ILE A 194 3.66 19.06 3.16
CA ILE A 194 2.60 19.53 2.26
C ILE A 194 1.63 20.46 3.01
N PHE A 195 1.20 20.11 4.23
CA PHE A 195 0.32 20.97 5.02
C PHE A 195 0.94 22.33 5.32
N LYS A 196 2.23 22.36 5.72
CA LYS A 196 2.97 23.60 5.99
C LYS A 196 3.14 24.46 4.75
N LYS A 197 3.31 23.85 3.57
CA LYS A 197 3.47 24.58 2.31
C LYS A 197 2.17 25.26 1.88
N GLU A 198 1.03 24.62 2.09
CA GLU A 198 -0.29 25.18 1.75
C GLU A 198 -0.77 26.22 2.78
N ASP A 199 -0.29 26.15 4.03
CA ASP A 199 -0.47 27.13 5.12
C ASP A 199 -1.90 27.70 5.25
N ARG A 200 -2.90 26.81 5.26
CA ARG A 200 -4.31 27.20 5.38
C ARG A 200 -5.09 26.32 6.34
N SER A 201 -6.18 26.87 6.87
CA SER A 201 -7.17 26.12 7.64
C SER A 201 -8.11 25.35 6.70
N PHE A 202 -8.39 24.09 7.01
CA PHE A 202 -9.35 23.25 6.29
C PHE A 202 -10.70 23.26 7.01
N LYS A 203 -11.82 23.31 6.28
CA LYS A 203 -13.15 23.22 6.89
C LYS A 203 -13.58 21.78 7.13
N GLY A 204 -13.14 20.84 6.30
CA GLY A 204 -13.43 19.43 6.45
C GLY A 204 -12.36 18.66 7.23
N ASP A 205 -12.65 17.39 7.52
CA ASP A 205 -11.76 16.54 8.27
C ASP A 205 -10.64 15.96 7.40
N ILE A 206 -9.43 15.89 7.95
CA ILE A 206 -8.29 15.19 7.36
C ILE A 206 -7.82 14.12 8.34
N TRP A 207 -7.72 12.87 7.91
CA TRP A 207 -7.30 11.74 8.71
C TRP A 207 -6.02 11.13 8.14
N ILE A 208 -5.10 10.80 9.04
CA ILE A 208 -3.88 10.05 8.75
C ILE A 208 -3.90 8.79 9.60
N CYS A 209 -4.08 7.63 8.97
CA CYS A 209 -4.13 6.34 9.64
C CYS A 209 -2.73 5.74 9.75
N THR A 210 -2.31 5.39 10.95
CA THR A 210 -1.00 4.78 11.24
C THR A 210 -1.10 3.74 12.37
N SER A 211 0.01 3.13 12.74
CA SER A 211 0.08 2.28 13.94
C SER A 211 0.35 3.10 15.19
N ARG A 212 -0.07 2.61 16.36
CA ARG A 212 0.29 3.22 17.65
C ARG A 212 1.80 3.34 17.86
N TYR A 213 2.60 2.41 17.35
CA TYR A 213 4.06 2.47 17.41
C TYR A 213 4.62 3.68 16.65
N VAL A 214 4.16 3.89 15.42
CA VAL A 214 4.54 5.05 14.61
C VAL A 214 4.00 6.35 15.23
N LYS A 215 2.75 6.36 15.71
CA LYS A 215 2.19 7.53 16.42
C LYS A 215 3.02 7.89 17.66
N ASN A 216 3.41 6.91 18.48
CA ASN A 216 4.24 7.12 19.66
C ASN A 216 5.64 7.66 19.30
N GLU A 217 6.24 7.18 18.20
CA GLU A 217 7.51 7.72 17.69
C GLU A 217 7.36 9.19 17.29
N LEU A 218 6.33 9.52 16.52
CA LEU A 218 6.04 10.89 16.09
C LEU A 218 5.76 11.83 17.26
N GLN A 219 5.13 11.33 18.34
CA GLN A 219 4.90 12.09 19.57
C GLN A 219 6.20 12.43 20.30
N ARG A 220 7.16 11.48 20.35
CA ARG A 220 8.48 11.72 20.97
C ARG A 220 9.29 12.79 20.25
N THR A 221 9.10 12.93 18.94
CA THR A 221 9.81 13.92 18.12
C THR A 221 9.05 15.25 17.96
N GLY A 222 7.88 15.41 18.58
CA GLY A 222 7.04 16.61 18.43
C GLY A 222 6.27 16.70 17.11
N ILE A 223 6.41 15.70 16.22
CA ILE A 223 5.83 15.73 14.87
C ILE A 223 4.32 15.46 14.92
N ALA A 224 3.88 14.60 15.83
CA ALA A 224 2.45 14.32 16.00
C ALA A 224 1.68 15.61 16.32
N GLN A 225 2.22 16.46 17.21
CA GLN A 225 1.62 17.72 17.61
C GLN A 225 1.57 18.72 16.45
N GLU A 226 2.57 18.75 15.58
CA GLU A 226 2.57 19.60 14.39
C GLU A 226 1.55 19.11 13.35
N VAL A 227 1.43 17.80 13.14
CA VAL A 227 0.44 17.20 12.24
C VAL A 227 -0.98 17.40 12.75
N GLU A 228 -1.19 17.26 14.06
CA GLU A 228 -2.51 17.38 14.71
C GLU A 228 -3.10 18.81 14.65
N LYS A 229 -2.32 19.81 14.20
CA LYS A 229 -2.84 21.14 13.82
C LYS A 229 -3.65 21.13 12.52
N TYR A 230 -3.41 20.15 11.65
CA TYR A 230 -4.00 20.06 10.31
C TYR A 230 -4.87 18.82 10.11
N ALA A 231 -4.50 17.69 10.75
CA ALA A 231 -5.13 16.39 10.53
C ALA A 231 -5.21 15.53 11.79
N LYS A 232 -6.25 14.72 11.92
CA LYS A 232 -6.38 13.71 12.97
C LYS A 232 -5.42 12.55 12.68
N LEU A 233 -4.43 12.35 13.55
CA LEU A 233 -3.52 11.20 13.48
C LEU A 233 -4.15 10.00 14.21
N LEU A 234 -4.75 9.08 13.45
CA LEU A 234 -5.47 7.92 13.97
C LEU A 234 -4.53 6.72 14.08
N ALA A 235 -4.56 6.03 15.21
CA ALA A 235 -3.77 4.83 15.46
C ALA A 235 -4.66 3.59 15.51
N ASP A 236 -4.11 2.46 15.07
CA ASP A 236 -4.69 1.10 15.23
C ASP A 236 -6.03 0.90 14.51
N THR A 237 -6.35 1.77 13.55
CA THR A 237 -7.50 1.66 12.64
C THR A 237 -7.20 2.35 11.31
N CYS A 238 -7.91 1.96 10.24
CA CYS A 238 -7.85 2.64 8.95
C CYS A 238 -9.25 2.90 8.38
N MET A 239 -9.31 3.70 7.30
CA MET A 239 -10.57 4.10 6.66
C MET A 239 -11.40 2.96 6.08
N VAL A 240 -10.80 1.78 5.86
CA VAL A 240 -11.50 0.61 5.32
C VAL A 240 -12.14 -0.25 6.41
N VAL A 241 -11.73 -0.09 7.67
CA VAL A 241 -12.21 -0.90 8.82
C VAL A 241 -12.93 -0.07 9.88
N THR A 242 -13.10 1.23 9.61
CA THR A 242 -13.90 2.16 10.42
C THR A 242 -15.25 2.36 9.71
N PRO A 243 -16.38 2.51 10.42
CA PRO A 243 -17.70 2.78 9.82
C PRO A 243 -17.77 4.22 9.29
N ILE A 244 -16.93 4.53 8.30
CA ILE A 244 -16.74 5.86 7.75
C ILE A 244 -18.00 6.37 7.04
N GLU A 245 -18.83 5.44 6.54
CA GLU A 245 -20.12 5.67 5.92
C GLU A 245 -21.20 6.21 6.86
N GLU A 246 -21.01 6.11 8.18
CA GLU A 246 -21.89 6.73 9.16
C GLU A 246 -21.53 8.21 9.38
N MET A 247 -20.38 8.67 8.89
CA MET A 247 -19.84 10.01 9.14
C MET A 247 -19.66 10.83 7.85
N TYR A 248 -19.33 10.20 6.73
CA TYR A 248 -19.02 10.85 5.45
C TYR A 248 -19.57 10.04 4.28
N GLU A 249 -19.82 10.69 3.14
CA GLU A 249 -20.22 10.02 1.90
C GLU A 249 -19.09 9.99 0.86
N LYS A 250 -18.20 11.00 0.89
CA LYS A 250 -17.16 11.22 -0.12
C LYS A 250 -15.78 11.33 0.52
N THR A 251 -14.93 10.34 0.26
CA THR A 251 -13.58 10.27 0.81
C THR A 251 -12.53 10.48 -0.28
N ALA A 252 -11.65 11.46 -0.09
CA ALA A 252 -10.46 11.64 -0.90
C ALA A 252 -9.27 10.85 -0.35
N THR A 253 -8.46 10.22 -1.21
CA THR A 253 -7.30 9.44 -0.78
C THR A 253 -6.19 9.43 -1.83
N ASN A 254 -4.94 9.33 -1.38
CA ASN A 254 -3.77 9.10 -2.24
C ASN A 254 -3.40 7.62 -2.38
N SER A 255 -4.17 6.72 -1.75
CA SER A 255 -3.92 5.28 -1.79
C SER A 255 -4.78 4.59 -2.86
N GLY A 256 -4.12 3.89 -3.78
CA GLY A 256 -4.82 3.07 -4.77
C GLY A 256 -5.61 1.93 -4.12
N LYS A 257 -5.06 1.31 -3.08
CA LYS A 257 -5.77 0.27 -2.29
C LYS A 257 -7.04 0.82 -1.63
N ALA A 258 -6.96 2.00 -1.00
CA ALA A 258 -8.15 2.64 -0.43
C ALA A 258 -9.17 2.97 -1.51
N ALA A 259 -8.73 3.51 -2.65
CA ALA A 259 -9.63 3.85 -3.75
C ALA A 259 -10.40 2.64 -4.32
N ILE A 260 -9.83 1.43 -4.23
CA ILE A 260 -10.51 0.18 -4.61
C ILE A 260 -11.48 -0.31 -3.53
N TYR A 261 -11.07 -0.25 -2.25
CA TYR A 261 -11.83 -0.83 -1.15
C TYR A 261 -12.92 0.08 -0.58
N LEU A 262 -12.75 1.39 -0.62
CA LEU A 262 -13.74 2.34 -0.10
C LEU A 262 -15.10 2.22 -0.81
N PRO A 263 -15.19 2.13 -2.16
CA PRO A 263 -16.47 1.93 -2.83
C PRO A 263 -17.07 0.54 -2.58
N SER A 264 -16.22 -0.50 -2.55
CA SER A 264 -16.66 -1.90 -2.50
C SER A 264 -17.02 -2.39 -1.09
N LEU A 265 -16.34 -1.88 -0.05
CA LEU A 265 -16.52 -2.32 1.34
C LEU A 265 -17.25 -1.29 2.20
N CYS A 266 -17.10 0.01 1.92
CA CYS A 266 -17.63 1.10 2.75
C CYS A 266 -18.67 1.95 2.02
N LYS A 267 -19.08 1.61 0.80
CA LYS A 267 -20.06 2.37 -0.02
C LYS A 267 -19.71 3.86 -0.20
N GLN A 268 -18.43 4.20 -0.12
CA GLN A 268 -17.94 5.57 -0.25
C GLN A 268 -17.79 5.97 -1.72
N LYS A 269 -18.06 7.24 -2.01
CA LYS A 269 -17.56 7.89 -3.23
C LYS A 269 -16.11 8.31 -3.01
N VAL A 270 -15.28 8.20 -4.02
CA VAL A 270 -13.83 8.37 -3.91
C VAL A 270 -13.32 9.45 -4.84
N ARG A 271 -12.52 10.35 -4.28
CA ARG A 271 -11.61 11.23 -5.03
C ARG A 271 -10.18 10.73 -4.87
N PHE A 272 -9.59 10.17 -5.92
CA PHE A 272 -8.23 9.65 -5.94
C PHE A 272 -7.25 10.64 -6.57
N GLY A 273 -6.16 10.96 -5.88
CA GLY A 273 -5.13 11.88 -6.40
C GLY A 273 -3.97 12.14 -5.45
N ASP A 274 -3.06 13.02 -5.86
CA ASP A 274 -1.96 13.45 -5.02
C ASP A 274 -2.45 14.26 -3.82
N LEU A 275 -1.85 14.03 -2.65
CA LEU A 275 -2.27 14.70 -1.42
C LEU A 275 -2.24 16.23 -1.56
N GLU A 276 -1.23 16.79 -2.22
CA GLU A 276 -1.15 18.23 -2.51
C GLU A 276 -2.36 18.73 -3.33
N SER A 277 -2.77 18.00 -4.37
CA SER A 277 -3.94 18.35 -5.18
C SER A 277 -5.24 18.20 -4.39
N LEU A 278 -5.38 17.10 -3.63
CA LEU A 278 -6.57 16.86 -2.80
C LEU A 278 -6.75 17.97 -1.76
N ILE A 279 -5.66 18.38 -1.11
CA ILE A 279 -5.67 19.48 -0.14
C ILE A 279 -6.10 20.79 -0.79
N ARG A 280 -5.62 21.10 -2.00
CA ARG A 280 -6.03 22.32 -2.73
C ARG A 280 -7.52 22.33 -3.05
N ASP A 281 -8.03 21.21 -3.53
CA ASP A 281 -9.43 21.02 -3.92
C ASP A 281 -10.38 21.01 -2.71
N PHE A 282 -9.86 20.80 -1.50
CA PHE A 282 -10.64 20.65 -0.26
C PHE A 282 -11.04 21.99 0.38
N LYS A 283 -12.25 22.44 0.08
CA LYS A 283 -12.81 23.76 0.45
C LYS A 283 -13.06 23.96 1.94
#